data_AF-A0A661NPR6-F1
#
_entry.id   AF-A0A661NPR6-F1
#
_cell.length_a   1.000
_cell.length_b   1.000
_cell.length_c   1.000
_cell.angle_alpha   90.00
_cell.angle_beta   90.00
_cell.angle_gamma   90.00
#
_symmetry.space_group_name_H-M   'P 1'
#
loop_
_entity.id
_entity.type
_entity.pdbx_description
1 polymer ?
#
loop_
_entity_poly.entity_id
_entity_poly.type
_entity_poly.pdbx_seq_one_letter_code
_entity_poly.pdbx_strand_id
1 'polypeptide(L)' 'MNLTGDAVGLVELKKIKEERKDFLRFLITEAKTSFARRAEFRGRDGRRWYLYFDGQRNELRVEPARTAGESSSD' A
#
# COMPACT_ATOMS: atom_id res chain seq x y z
N MET A 1 0.87 2.77 15.32
CA MET A 1 1.30 2.56 13.92
C MET A 1 0.71 3.70 13.11
N ASN A 2 1.56 4.56 12.57
CA ASN A 2 1.12 5.66 11.73
C ASN A 2 0.90 5.15 10.30
N LEU A 3 -0.07 5.76 9.61
CA LEU A 3 -0.36 5.49 8.21
C LEU A 3 -0.13 6.78 7.42
N THR A 4 0.75 6.71 6.44
CA THR A 4 1.16 7.87 5.61
C THR A 4 1.14 7.50 4.13
N GLY A 5 1.44 8.46 3.26
CA GLY A 5 1.59 8.22 1.83
C GLY A 5 0.61 9.01 0.96
N ASP A 6 0.38 8.51 -0.25
CA ASP A 6 -0.44 9.18 -1.27
C ASP A 6 -1.90 9.30 -0.82
N ALA A 7 -2.47 10.52 -0.93
CA ALA A 7 -3.82 10.81 -0.46
C ALA A 7 -4.91 9.95 -1.11
N VAL A 8 -4.79 9.65 -2.41
CA VAL A 8 -5.77 8.82 -3.13
C VAL A 8 -5.65 7.37 -2.68
N GLY A 9 -4.43 6.85 -2.58
CA GLY A 9 -4.18 5.50 -2.08
C GLY A 9 -4.67 5.30 -0.65
N LEU A 10 -4.52 6.32 0.21
CA LEU A 10 -5.04 6.30 1.58
C LEU A 10 -6.57 6.23 1.64
N VAL A 11 -7.27 6.96 0.77
CA VAL A 11 -8.72 6.88 0.65
C VAL A 11 -9.16 5.47 0.25
N GLU A 12 -8.48 4.85 -0.71
CA GLU A 12 -8.78 3.48 -1.14
C GLU A 12 -8.49 2.45 -0.04
N LEU A 13 -7.38 2.58 0.66
CA LEU A 13 -7.07 1.72 1.80
C LEU A 13 -8.09 1.87 2.94
N LYS A 14 -8.59 3.09 3.18
CA LYS A 14 -9.67 3.33 4.15
C LYS A 14 -10.95 2.61 3.77
N LYS A 15 -11.29 2.54 2.48
CA LYS A 15 -12.45 1.77 2.00
C LYS A 15 -12.28 0.28 2.23
N ILE A 16 -11.09 -0.25 1.99
CA ILE A 16 -10.76 -1.64 2.35
C ILE A 16 -10.93 -1.89 3.86
N LYS A 17 -10.51 -0.94 4.70
CA LYS A 17 -10.72 -1.02 6.17
C LYS A 17 -12.20 -1.09 6.54
N GLU A 18 -13.05 -0.33 5.86
CA GLU A 18 -14.50 -0.26 6.12
C GLU A 18 -15.20 -1.54 5.65
N GLU A 19 -14.86 -2.03 4.46
CA GLU A 19 -15.62 -3.07 3.74
C GLU A 19 -15.02 -4.47 3.88
N ARG A 20 -13.69 -4.59 4.05
CA ARG A 20 -12.93 -5.86 3.97
C ARG A 20 -11.83 -5.94 5.02
N LYS A 21 -12.20 -5.90 6.30
CA LYS A 21 -11.26 -5.88 7.44
C LYS A 21 -10.24 -7.02 7.44
N ASP A 22 -10.66 -8.23 7.08
CA ASP A 22 -9.76 -9.39 7.04
C ASP A 22 -8.74 -9.27 5.91
N PHE A 23 -9.14 -8.73 4.76
CA PHE A 23 -8.21 -8.43 3.69
C PHE A 23 -7.20 -7.35 4.08
N LEU A 24 -7.61 -6.32 4.83
CA LEU A 24 -6.67 -5.35 5.37
C LEU A 24 -5.64 -6.00 6.31
N ARG A 25 -6.09 -6.90 7.21
CA ARG A 25 -5.18 -7.64 8.10
C ARG A 25 -4.18 -8.48 7.31
N PHE A 26 -4.65 -9.14 6.26
CA PHE A 26 -3.81 -9.88 5.34
C PHE A 26 -2.74 -8.97 4.70
N LEU A 27 -3.13 -7.82 4.13
CA LEU A 27 -2.20 -6.86 3.51
C LEU A 27 -1.14 -6.36 4.48
N ILE A 28 -1.53 -6.03 5.72
CA ILE A 28 -0.58 -5.59 6.76
C ILE A 28 0.39 -6.71 7.13
N THR A 29 -0.12 -7.94 7.23
CA THR A 29 0.70 -9.11 7.57
C THR A 29 1.70 -9.41 6.46
N GLU A 30 1.23 -9.43 5.22
CA GLU A 30 2.07 -9.61 4.03
C GLU A 30 3.13 -8.52 3.93
N ALA A 31 2.77 -7.23 4.10
CA ALA A 31 3.74 -6.14 4.10
C ALA A 31 4.81 -6.30 5.19
N LYS A 32 4.46 -6.89 6.34
CA LYS A 32 5.41 -7.17 7.42
C LYS A 32 6.30 -8.37 7.14
N THR A 33 5.80 -9.41 6.47
CA THR A 33 6.53 -10.68 6.32
C THR A 33 7.23 -10.82 4.97
N SER A 34 6.82 -10.07 3.95
CA SER A 34 7.43 -10.14 2.62
C SER A 34 8.84 -9.57 2.64
N PHE A 35 9.71 -10.13 1.78
CA PHE A 35 11.09 -9.67 1.63
C PHE A 35 11.16 -8.21 1.18
N ALA A 36 10.26 -7.80 0.29
CA ALA A 36 10.14 -6.43 -0.21
C ALA A 36 9.46 -5.47 0.79
N ARG A 37 9.05 -5.95 1.98
CA ARG A 37 8.33 -5.20 3.02
C ARG A 37 7.11 -4.44 2.48
N ARG A 38 6.41 -5.04 1.53
CA ARG A 38 5.22 -4.47 0.90
C ARG A 38 4.18 -5.52 0.55
N ALA A 39 2.93 -5.07 0.44
CA ALA A 39 1.82 -5.81 -0.14
C ALA A 39 1.18 -4.97 -1.26
N GLU A 40 0.66 -5.61 -2.30
CA GLU A 40 -0.07 -4.93 -3.37
C GLU A 40 -1.57 -4.99 -3.12
N PHE A 41 -2.27 -3.90 -3.40
CA PHE A 41 -3.73 -3.91 -3.44
C PHE A 41 -4.25 -3.04 -4.58
N ARG A 42 -5.48 -3.33 -5.00
CA ARG A 42 -6.18 -2.59 -6.04
C ARG A 42 -7.23 -1.67 -5.43
N GLY A 43 -7.21 -0.40 -5.83
CA GLY A 43 -8.26 0.56 -5.53
C GLY A 43 -9.53 0.27 -6.35
N ARG A 44 -10.65 0.87 -5.96
CA ARG A 44 -11.93 0.77 -6.69
C ARG A 44 -11.88 1.44 -8.06
N ASP A 45 -10.99 2.42 -8.22
CA ASP A 45 -10.63 3.04 -9.49
C ASP A 45 -9.83 2.12 -10.42
N GLY A 46 -9.50 0.90 -9.97
CA GLY A 46 -8.72 -0.07 -10.72
C GLY A 46 -7.21 0.20 -10.69
N ARG A 47 -6.74 1.26 -10.01
CA ARG A 47 -5.30 1.55 -9.85
C ARG A 47 -4.67 0.59 -8.84
N ARG A 48 -3.39 0.32 -9.05
CA ARG A 48 -2.59 -0.54 -8.16
C ARG A 48 -1.80 0.31 -7.19
N TRP A 49 -1.73 -0.15 -5.95
CA TRP A 49 -1.11 0.53 -4.83
C TRP A 49 -0.23 -0.45 -4.07
N TYR A 50 0.87 0.03 -3.52
CA TYR A 50 1.68 -0.69 -2.56
C TYR A 50 1.46 -0.16 -1.16
N LEU A 51 1.26 -1.08 -0.21
CA LEU A 51 1.32 -0.84 1.22
C LEU A 51 2.70 -1.30 1.72
N TYR A 52 3.59 -0.34 2.00
CA TYR A 52 4.91 -0.58 2.55
C TYR A 52 4.86 -0.59 4.08
N PHE A 53 5.71 -1.42 4.69
CA PHE A 53 5.95 -1.42 6.13
C PHE A 53 7.38 -0.97 6.45
N ASP A 54 7.50 0.13 7.21
CA ASP A 54 8.75 0.56 7.82
C ASP A 54 8.84 -0.06 9.23
N GLY A 55 9.72 -1.06 9.36
CA GLY A 55 9.93 -1.76 10.62
C GLY A 55 10.68 -0.95 11.68
N GLN A 56 11.51 0.03 11.28
CA GLN A 56 12.25 0.86 12.23
C GLN A 56 11.34 1.88 12.91
N ARG A 57 10.42 2.47 12.13
CA ARG A 57 9.48 3.48 12.62
C ARG A 57 8.14 2.89 13.07
N ASN A 58 7.90 1.61 12.77
CA ASN A 58 6.61 0.94 12.95
C ASN A 58 5.47 1.71 12.25
N GLU A 59 5.72 2.07 10.99
CA GLU A 59 4.82 2.87 10.14
C GLU A 59 4.40 2.08 8.89
N LEU A 60 3.22 2.42 8.38
CA LEU A 60 2.75 1.96 7.08
C LEU A 60 2.71 3.14 6.11
N ARG A 61 3.12 2.91 4.86
CA ARG A 61 3.13 3.93 3.80
C ARG A 61 2.44 3.41 2.55
N VAL A 62 1.53 4.20 1.98
CA VAL A 62 0.85 3.87 0.72
C VAL A 62 1.47 4.63 -0.44
N GLU A 63 1.81 3.92 -1.51
CA GLU A 63 2.35 4.52 -2.73
C GLU A 63 1.69 3.93 -3.98
N PRO A 64 1.62 4.69 -5.10
CA PRO A 64 1.22 4.13 -6.37
C PRO A 64 2.17 3.01 -6.79
N ALA A 65 1.64 1.89 -7.27
CA ALA A 65 2.44 0.84 -7.89
C ALA A 65 2.83 1.28 -9.32
N ARG A 66 3.75 2.26 -9.42
CA ARG A 66 4.33 2.63 -10.71
C ARG A 66 5.20 1.48 -11.18
N THR A 67 4.95 1.00 -12.39
CA THR A 67 5.85 0.06 -13.06
C THR A 67 7.16 0.81 -13.32
N ALA A 68 8.28 0.29 -12.82
CA ALA A 68 9.60 0.77 -13.23
C ALA A 68 9.69 0.61 -14.76
N GLY A 69 9.63 1.71 -15.50
CA GLY A 69 9.48 1.70 -16.96
C GLY A 69 9.23 3.07 -17.57
N GLU A 70 8.66 4.02 -16.82
CA GLU A 70 8.64 5.43 -17.23
C GLU A 70 9.86 6.16 -16.66
N SER A 71 11.06 5.71 -17.04
CA SER A 71 12.20 6.61 -17.10
C SER A 71 11.94 7.53 -18.29
N SER A 72 11.38 8.70 -18.02
CA SER A 72 11.44 9.82 -18.97
C SER A 72 12.89 9.98 -19.39
N SER A 73 13.19 9.57 -20.62
CA SER A 73 14.42 9.95 -21.29
C SER A 73 14.13 11.31 -21.89
N ASP A 74 14.70 12.35 -21.28
CA ASP A 74 14.95 13.66 -21.89
C ASP A 74 16.47 13.88 -21.88
#